data_AF-A0AAP1W924-F1
#
_entry.id   AF-A0AAP1W924-F1
#
_cell.length_a   1.000
_cell.length_b   1.000
_cell.length_c   1.000
_cell.angle_alpha   90.00
_cell.angle_beta   90.00
_cell.angle_gamma   90.00
#
_symmetry.space_group_name_H-M   'P 1'
#
loop_
_entity.id
_entity.type
_entity.pdbx_description
1 polymer ?
#
loop_
_entity_poly.entity_id
_entity_poly.type
_entity_poly.pdbx_seq_one_letter_code
_entity_poly.pdbx_strand_id
1 'polypeptide(L)'
;MFIEFKDFKKKRNIALLIVIFLIFGGAYFIINNKGNIQRVESVIYTDKTISEKFGEIKSYSIRSFGSDNYSSPKRPAYSYKIDITGEKADGIVEIDMRKDQEQLKYLYTIKITDVSPHSFRIRIGKH
;
A
#
# COMPACT_ATOMS: atom_id res chain seq x y z
N MET A 1 19.11 17.59 -46.55
CA MET A 1 17.98 16.73 -46.11
C MET A 1 16.97 17.63 -45.41
N PHE A 2 15.89 18.02 -46.09
CA PHE A 2 14.87 18.91 -45.53
C PHE A 2 13.87 18.06 -44.74
N ILE A 3 13.83 18.23 -43.42
CA ILE A 3 12.78 17.62 -42.60
C ILE A 3 11.51 18.46 -42.82
N GLU A 4 10.48 17.85 -43.42
CA GLU A 4 9.21 18.53 -43.70
C GLU A 4 8.55 19.02 -42.40
N PHE A 5 7.95 20.22 -42.46
CA PHE A 5 7.21 20.84 -41.35
C PHE A 5 6.09 19.93 -40.78
N LYS A 6 5.57 19.02 -41.61
CA LYS A 6 4.55 18.03 -41.26
C LYS A 6 5.07 16.96 -40.30
N ASP A 7 6.33 16.54 -40.44
CA ASP A 7 6.99 15.59 -39.53
C ASP A 7 7.25 16.19 -38.16
N PHE A 8 7.60 17.48 -38.10
CA PHE A 8 7.73 18.19 -36.82
C PHE A 8 6.40 18.29 -36.06
N LYS A 9 5.29 18.61 -36.75
CA LYS A 9 3.95 18.63 -36.13
C LYS A 9 3.52 17.24 -35.65
N LYS A 10 3.79 16.18 -36.43
CA LYS A 10 3.47 14.80 -36.05
C LYS A 10 4.25 14.35 -34.81
N LYS A 11 5.57 14.60 -34.76
CA LYS A 11 6.42 14.29 -33.60
C LYS A 11 5.97 15.04 -32.34
N ARG A 12 5.62 16.33 -32.46
CA ARG A 12 5.10 17.14 -31.35
C ARG A 12 3.78 16.60 -30.80
N ASN A 13 2.86 16.17 -31.67
CA ASN A 13 1.56 15.63 -31.24
C ASN A 13 1.72 14.28 -30.53
N ILE A 14 2.63 13.42 -31.00
CA ILE A 14 2.97 12.15 -30.33
C ILE A 14 3.59 12.41 -28.96
N ALA A 15 4.52 13.37 -28.86
CA ALA A 15 5.13 13.75 -27.58
C ALA A 15 4.08 14.27 -26.57
N LEU A 16 3.12 15.09 -27.03
CA LEU A 16 2.01 15.55 -26.21
C LEU A 16 1.14 14.39 -25.69
N LEU A 17 0.82 13.41 -26.53
CA LEU A 17 0.05 12.24 -26.12
C LEU A 17 0.79 11.40 -25.07
N ILE A 18 2.10 11.22 -25.22
CA ILE A 18 2.94 10.50 -24.23
C ILE A 18 2.92 11.24 -22.89
N VAL A 19 3.09 12.56 -22.90
CA VAL A 19 3.07 13.38 -21.66
C VAL A 19 1.71 13.27 -20.96
N ILE A 20 0.61 13.34 -21.71
CA ILE A 20 -0.75 13.16 -21.18
C ILE A 20 -0.89 11.76 -20.56
N PHE A 21 -0.44 10.71 -21.25
CA PHE A 21 -0.51 9.34 -20.75
C PHE A 21 0.31 9.15 -19.46
N LEU A 22 1.48 9.76 -19.38
CA LEU A 22 2.32 9.74 -18.17
C LEU A 22 1.66 10.46 -16.99
N ILE A 23 1.02 11.62 -17.23
CA ILE A 23 0.29 12.36 -16.19
C ILE A 23 -0.89 11.54 -15.67
N PHE A 24 -1.72 10.99 -16.55
CA PHE A 24 -2.87 10.18 -16.14
C PHE A 24 -2.47 8.86 -15.48
N GLY A 25 -1.44 8.18 -16.00
CA GLY A 25 -0.90 6.96 -15.39
C GLY A 25 -0.32 7.22 -13.99
N GLY A 26 0.46 8.30 -13.84
CA GLY A 26 1.00 8.72 -12.55
C GLY A 26 -0.09 9.11 -11.55
N ALA A 27 -1.10 9.87 -11.97
CA ALA A 27 -2.22 10.25 -11.12
C ALA A 27 -3.03 9.01 -10.65
N TYR A 28 -3.32 8.08 -11.57
CA TYR A 28 -4.00 6.82 -11.25
C TYR A 28 -3.23 6.00 -10.21
N PHE A 29 -1.91 5.89 -10.39
CA PHE A 29 -1.04 5.18 -9.45
C PHE A 29 -1.07 5.80 -8.04
N ILE A 30 -0.95 7.13 -7.94
CA ILE A 30 -0.97 7.86 -6.66
C ILE A 30 -2.32 7.67 -5.95
N ILE A 31 -3.44 7.82 -6.66
CA ILE A 31 -4.79 7.68 -6.10
C ILE A 31 -5.02 6.26 -5.58
N ASN A 32 -4.64 5.24 -6.36
CA ASN A 32 -4.84 3.85 -5.97
C ASN A 32 -4.00 3.49 -4.73
N ASN A 33 -2.76 3.98 -4.65
CA ASN A 33 -1.90 3.75 -3.50
C ASN A 33 -2.47 4.42 -2.22
N LYS A 34 -2.94 5.67 -2.33
CA LYS A 34 -3.58 6.38 -1.20
C LYS A 34 -4.85 5.67 -0.72
N GLY A 35 -5.70 5.20 -1.64
CA GLY A 35 -6.91 4.45 -1.30
C GLY A 35 -6.61 3.12 -0.62
N ASN A 36 -5.52 2.43 -0.98
CA ASN A 36 -5.13 1.20 -0.31
C ASN A 36 -4.61 1.44 1.12
N ILE A 37 -3.82 2.49 1.33
CA ILE A 37 -3.33 2.86 2.67
C ILE A 37 -4.51 3.15 3.61
N GLN A 38 -5.50 3.93 3.18
CA GLN A 38 -6.69 4.21 3.99
C GLN A 38 -7.47 2.94 4.38
N ARG A 39 -7.52 1.93 3.49
CA ARG A 39 -8.15 0.64 3.83
C ARG A 39 -7.36 -0.08 4.91
N VAL A 40 -6.03 -0.08 4.81
CA VAL A 40 -5.15 -0.69 5.81
C VAL A 40 -5.34 0.00 7.16
N GLU A 41 -5.36 1.34 7.18
CA GLU A 41 -5.63 2.13 8.39
C GLU A 41 -6.99 1.76 9.01
N SER A 42 -8.03 1.63 8.20
CA SER A 42 -9.35 1.21 8.67
C SER A 42 -9.30 -0.16 9.35
N VAL A 43 -8.55 -1.13 8.81
CA VAL A 43 -8.39 -2.46 9.43
C VAL A 43 -7.66 -2.34 10.78
N ILE A 44 -6.59 -1.54 10.89
CA ILE A 44 -5.84 -1.35 12.15
C ILE A 44 -6.76 -0.90 13.29
N TYR A 45 -7.71 0.01 13.02
CA TYR A 45 -8.57 0.58 14.06
C TYR A 45 -9.87 -0.20 14.31
N THR A 46 -10.36 -0.95 13.33
CA THR A 46 -11.68 -1.61 13.42
C THR A 46 -11.60 -3.11 13.68
N ASP A 47 -10.47 -3.75 13.40
CA ASP A 47 -10.34 -5.19 13.60
C ASP A 47 -10.30 -5.55 15.09
N LYS A 48 -11.19 -6.47 15.48
CA LYS A 48 -11.34 -6.90 16.88
C LYS A 48 -10.10 -7.64 17.38
N THR A 49 -9.43 -8.42 16.53
CA THR A 49 -8.22 -9.16 16.87
C THR A 49 -7.07 -8.21 17.19
N ILE A 50 -6.93 -7.14 16.39
CA ILE A 50 -5.92 -6.11 16.60
C ILE A 50 -6.19 -5.36 17.91
N SER A 51 -7.42 -4.89 18.12
CA SER A 51 -7.80 -4.17 19.35
C SER A 51 -7.70 -5.04 20.61
N GLU A 52 -8.05 -6.33 20.54
CA GLU A 52 -7.90 -7.27 21.64
C GLU A 52 -6.42 -7.46 22.02
N LYS A 53 -5.55 -7.65 21.02
CA LYS A 53 -4.11 -7.92 21.21
C LYS A 53 -3.34 -6.68 21.65
N PHE A 54 -3.55 -5.54 21.01
CA PHE A 54 -2.73 -4.34 21.18
C PHE A 54 -3.39 -3.27 22.06
N GLY A 55 -4.70 -3.34 22.31
CA GLY A 55 -5.44 -2.30 23.03
C GLY A 55 -5.58 -1.04 22.19
N GLU A 56 -5.60 0.13 22.84
CA GLU A 56 -5.61 1.41 22.12
C GLU A 56 -4.31 1.59 21.31
N ILE A 57 -4.43 1.90 20.01
CA ILE A 57 -3.27 2.05 19.12
C ILE A 57 -2.67 3.45 19.28
N LYS A 58 -1.45 3.53 19.84
CA LYS A 58 -0.72 4.80 20.04
C LYS A 58 -0.04 5.27 18.76
N SER A 59 0.54 4.34 18.01
CA SER A 59 1.16 4.63 16.71
C SER A 59 1.31 3.37 15.88
N TYR A 60 1.36 3.51 14.56
CA TYR A 60 1.70 2.43 13.63
C TYR A 60 2.64 2.94 12.53
N SER A 61 3.34 2.00 11.89
CA SER A 61 4.19 2.30 10.72
C SER A 61 4.10 1.20 9.69
N ILE A 62 3.79 1.56 8.45
CA ILE A 62 3.74 0.62 7.32
C ILE A 62 5.16 0.49 6.75
N ARG A 63 5.81 -0.66 6.98
CA ARG A 63 7.21 -0.89 6.58
C ARG A 63 7.39 -1.34 5.14
N SER A 64 6.54 -2.24 4.67
CA SER A 64 6.68 -2.83 3.34
C SER A 64 5.33 -3.03 2.69
N PHE A 65 5.32 -2.72 1.40
CA PHE A 65 4.24 -3.01 0.47
C PHE A 65 4.78 -3.99 -0.58
N GLY A 66 4.24 -5.20 -0.58
CA GLY A 66 4.50 -6.20 -1.61
C GLY A 66 3.24 -6.42 -2.43
N SER A 67 3.35 -6.37 -3.75
CA SER A 67 2.33 -6.91 -4.66
C SER A 67 2.91 -8.17 -5.27
N ASP A 68 2.21 -9.29 -5.18
CA ASP A 68 2.59 -10.45 -5.97
C ASP A 68 2.07 -10.27 -7.40
N ASN A 69 2.97 -9.89 -8.31
CA ASN A 69 2.64 -9.68 -9.73
C ASN A 69 2.34 -10.99 -10.50
N TYR A 70 1.98 -12.09 -9.81
CA TYR A 70 1.73 -13.40 -10.42
C TYR A 70 0.24 -13.77 -10.41
N SER A 71 -0.29 -14.02 -11.61
CA SER A 71 -1.69 -14.17 -12.06
C SER A 71 -2.54 -15.28 -11.42
N SER A 72 -2.54 -15.45 -10.09
CA SER A 72 -3.48 -16.36 -9.43
C SER A 72 -4.61 -15.58 -8.75
N PRO A 73 -5.90 -15.86 -9.05
CA PRO A 73 -7.04 -15.21 -8.40
C PRO A 73 -7.15 -15.54 -6.90
N LYS A 74 -6.39 -16.51 -6.41
CA LYS A 74 -6.34 -16.90 -4.99
C LYS A 74 -5.27 -16.16 -4.17
N ARG A 75 -4.44 -15.32 -4.81
CA ARG A 75 -3.29 -14.68 -4.18
C ARG A 75 -3.56 -13.22 -3.77
N PRO A 76 -2.93 -12.73 -2.69
CA PRO A 76 -3.19 -11.40 -2.17
C PRO A 76 -2.59 -10.34 -3.09
N ALA A 77 -3.45 -9.54 -3.71
CA ALA A 77 -3.04 -8.42 -4.56
C ALA A 77 -2.04 -7.47 -3.88
N TYR A 78 -2.15 -7.31 -2.56
CA TYR A 78 -1.26 -6.48 -1.75
C TYR A 78 -1.00 -7.12 -0.38
N SER A 79 0.25 -7.09 0.08
CA SER A 79 0.67 -7.49 1.42
C SER A 79 1.36 -6.32 2.12
N TYR A 80 0.90 -6.01 3.33
CA TYR A 80 1.38 -4.92 4.16
C TYR A 80 1.98 -5.45 5.44
N LYS A 81 3.22 -5.03 5.74
CA LYS A 81 3.83 -5.27 7.04
C LYS A 81 3.78 -4.01 7.87
N ILE A 82 3.17 -4.09 9.05
CA ILE A 82 2.81 -2.94 9.88
C ILE A 82 3.41 -3.16 11.26
N ASP A 83 4.26 -2.24 11.70
CA ASP A 83 4.59 -2.16 13.11
C ASP A 83 3.46 -1.49 13.86
N ILE A 84 3.05 -2.07 14.98
CA ILE A 84 2.08 -1.48 15.89
C ILE A 84 2.75 -1.23 17.24
N THR A 85 2.45 -0.06 17.82
CA THR A 85 2.68 0.27 19.23
C THR A 85 1.31 0.51 19.85
N GLY A 86 0.88 -0.45 20.67
CA GLY A 86 -0.39 -0.42 21.36
C GLY A 86 -0.24 -0.06 22.83
N GLU A 87 -1.36 0.10 23.51
CA GLU A 87 -1.45 0.22 24.95
C GLU A 87 -0.97 -1.06 25.66
N LYS A 88 -1.41 -2.23 25.17
CA LYS A 88 -1.16 -3.54 25.80
C LYS A 88 0.14 -4.18 25.35
N ALA A 89 0.50 -4.01 24.08
CA ALA A 89 1.64 -4.67 23.46
C ALA A 89 2.15 -3.90 22.25
N ASP A 90 3.40 -4.18 21.90
CA ASP A 90 4.01 -3.82 20.63
C ASP A 90 4.12 -5.07 19.77
N GLY A 91 4.04 -4.92 18.45
CA GLY A 91 4.19 -6.06 17.56
C GLY A 91 4.25 -5.72 16.09
N ILE A 92 4.16 -6.76 15.28
CA ILE A 92 4.09 -6.69 13.82
C ILE A 92 2.82 -7.38 13.37
N VAL A 93 2.07 -6.69 12.51
CA VAL A 93 0.87 -7.19 11.86
C VAL A 93 1.12 -7.23 10.36
N GLU A 94 0.89 -8.39 9.76
CA GLU A 94 0.88 -8.57 8.31
C GLU A 94 -0.58 -8.61 7.84
N ILE A 95 -0.94 -7.69 6.93
CA ILE A 95 -2.27 -7.59 6.34
C ILE A 95 -2.17 -7.90 4.87
N ASP A 96 -2.75 -9.03 4.48
CA ASP A 96 -2.86 -9.47 3.10
C ASP A 96 -4.24 -9.08 2.57
N MET A 97 -4.29 -8.25 1.52
CA MET A 97 -5.50 -7.77 0.86
C MET A 97 -5.69 -8.43 -0.51
N ARG A 98 -6.89 -8.94 -0.75
CA ARG A 98 -7.33 -9.48 -2.04
C ARG A 98 -8.58 -8.77 -2.53
N LYS A 99 -8.64 -8.52 -3.84
CA LYS A 99 -9.86 -7.99 -4.47
C LYS A 99 -10.83 -9.15 -4.69
N ASP A 100 -12.01 -9.04 -4.12
CA ASP A 100 -13.13 -9.91 -4.48
C ASP A 100 -13.60 -9.53 -5.88
N GLN A 101 -13.48 -10.48 -6.81
CA GLN A 101 -13.84 -10.27 -8.22
C GLN A 101 -15.37 -10.21 -8.42
N GLU A 102 -16.15 -10.78 -7.51
CA GLU A 102 -17.62 -10.82 -7.62
C GLU A 102 -18.27 -9.59 -6.99
N GLN A 103 -17.75 -9.12 -5.85
CA GLN A 103 -18.42 -8.05 -5.07
C GLN A 103 -17.78 -6.67 -5.19
N LEU A 104 -16.71 -6.49 -5.99
CA LEU A 104 -15.91 -5.26 -6.03
C LEU A 104 -15.40 -4.80 -4.64
N LYS A 105 -15.43 -5.68 -3.63
CA LYS A 105 -14.98 -5.44 -2.26
C LYS A 105 -13.55 -5.96 -2.07
N TYR A 106 -12.83 -5.41 -1.09
CA TYR A 106 -11.55 -5.96 -0.68
C TYR A 106 -11.76 -6.86 0.53
N LEU A 107 -11.29 -8.11 0.43
CA LEU A 107 -11.19 -9.02 1.56
C LEU A 107 -9.76 -8.91 2.10
N TYR A 108 -9.62 -8.99 3.42
CA TYR A 108 -8.31 -8.98 4.07
C TYR A 108 -8.15 -10.20 4.97
N THR A 109 -6.90 -10.61 5.15
CA THR A 109 -6.49 -11.59 6.16
C THR A 109 -5.36 -11.00 6.99
N ILE A 110 -5.39 -11.25 8.30
CA ILE A 110 -4.42 -10.72 9.25
C ILE A 110 -3.57 -11.86 9.78
N LYS A 111 -2.26 -11.65 9.85
CA LYS A 111 -1.31 -12.50 10.59
C LYS A 111 -0.58 -11.63 11.60
N ILE A 112 -0.63 -12.02 12.87
CA ILE A 112 0.03 -11.28 13.95
C ILE A 112 1.29 -12.07 14.33
N THR A 113 2.45 -11.42 14.21
CA THR A 113 3.72 -11.97 14.70
C THR A 113 4.06 -11.30 16.01
N ASP A 114 4.10 -12.09 17.08
CA ASP A 114 4.55 -11.60 18.39
C ASP A 114 6.03 -11.24 18.30
N VAL A 115 6.32 -9.96 18.45
CA VAL A 115 7.69 -9.50 18.66
C VAL A 115 7.92 -9.60 20.16
N SER A 116 8.73 -10.57 20.59
CA SER A 116 9.05 -10.79 22.00
C SER A 116 9.41 -9.45 22.68
N PRO A 117 8.92 -9.16 23.89
CA PRO A 117 9.13 -7.87 24.58
C PRO A 117 10.61 -7.55 24.87
N HIS A 118 11.53 -8.48 24.57
CA HIS A 118 12.97 -8.34 24.74
C HIS A 118 13.74 -7.92 23.47
N SER A 119 13.10 -7.72 22.32
CA SER A 119 13.80 -7.12 21.18
C SER A 119 13.77 -5.60 21.30
N PHE A 120 14.87 -5.04 21.81
CA PHE A 120 15.06 -3.60 21.94
C PHE A 120 14.85 -2.90 20.58
N ARG A 121 13.84 -2.02 20.50
CA ARG A 121 13.66 -1.10 19.37
C ARG A 121 14.44 0.18 19.67
N ILE A 122 15.55 0.40 18.98
CA ILE A 122 16.30 1.67 19.06
C ILE A 122 15.49 2.76 18.34
N ARG A 123 14.90 3.69 19.09
CA ARG A 123 14.34 4.94 18.53
C ARG A 123 15.46 5.97 18.45
N ILE A 124 15.93 6.27 17.24
CA ILE A 124 16.79 7.44 16.99
C ILE A 124 15.86 8.64 16.74
N GLY A 125 15.62 9.44 17.78
CA GLY A 125 14.99 10.75 17.64
C GLY A 125 16.03 11.79 17.20
N LYS A 126 15.70 12.59 16.18
CA LYS A 126 16.46 13.80 15.85
C LYS A 126 16.21 14.83 16.95
N HIS A 127 17.29 15.27 17.58
CA HIS A 127 17.31 16.35 18.56
C HIS A 127 17.31 17.73 17.86
#